data_AF-B1C8N0-F1
#
_entry.id   AF-B1C8N0-F1
#
_cell.length_a   1.000
_cell.length_b   1.000
_cell.length_c   1.000
_cell.angle_alpha   90.00
_cell.angle_beta   90.00
_cell.angle_gamma   90.00
#
_symmetry.space_group_name_H-M   'P 1'
#
loop_
_entity.id
_entity.type
_entity.pdbx_description
1 polymer ?
#
loop_
_entity_poly.entity_id
_entity_poly.type
_entity_poly.pdbx_seq_one_letter_code
_entity_poly.pdbx_strand_id
1 'polypeptide(L)' 'MLFSSNIFIFIFLPIVLFVYYFLLGKSRNLQNIFLFIASLFFYAWGEPKFVLIMLLSIIIIG' A
#
# COMPACT_ATOMS: atom_id res chain seq x y z
N MET A 1 4.70 1.03 -13.85
CA MET A 1 4.19 -0.35 -14.05
C MET A 1 4.54 -1.22 -12.84
N LEU A 2 3.96 -0.93 -11.67
CA LEU A 2 4.29 -1.58 -10.39
C LEU A 2 3.53 -2.90 -10.13
N PHE A 3 2.39 -3.10 -10.80
CA PHE A 3 1.46 -4.22 -10.51
C PHE A 3 2.02 -5.60 -10.87
N SER A 4 2.91 -5.68 -11.87
CA SER A 4 3.56 -6.93 -12.32
C SER A 4 4.95 -7.12 -11.73
N SER A 5 5.33 -6.35 -10.70
CA SER A 5 6.58 -6.59 -10.00
C SER A 5 6.41 -7.85 -9.14
N ASN A 6 7.32 -8.82 -9.26
CA ASN A 6 7.28 -10.07 -8.49
C ASN A 6 7.08 -9.81 -6.98
N ILE A 7 7.57 -8.68 -6.49
CA ILE A 7 7.42 -8.22 -5.09
C ILE A 7 5.94 -8.04 -4.69
N PHE A 8 5.08 -7.55 -5.58
CA PHE A 8 3.66 -7.39 -5.26
C PHE A 8 2.97 -8.74 -5.04
N ILE A 9 3.11 -9.65 -6.00
CA ILE A 9 2.40 -10.93 -5.99
C ILE A 9 2.96 -11.88 -4.91
N PHE A 10 4.29 -11.91 -4.73
CA PHE A 10 4.93 -12.87 -3.83
C PHE A 10 5.12 -12.37 -2.40
N ILE A 11 5.10 -11.05 -2.15
CA ILE A 11 5.34 -10.50 -0.81
C ILE A 11 4.12 -9.69 -0.34
N PHE A 12 3.73 -8.67 -1.09
CA PHE A 12 2.68 -7.75 -0.64
C PHE A 12 1.31 -8.43 -0.50
N LEU A 13 0.86 -9.12 -1.55
CA LEU A 13 -0.45 -9.77 -1.60
C LEU A 13 -0.62 -10.86 -0.52
N PRO A 14 0.32 -11.80 -0.31
CA PRO A 14 0.20 -12.78 0.77
C PRO A 14 0.23 -12.16 2.16
N ILE A 15 1.04 -11.11 2.39
CA ILE A 15 1.07 -10.39 3.68
C ILE A 15 -0.26 -9.70 3.96
N VAL A 16 -0.81 -8.97 2.99
CA VAL A 16 -2.09 -8.27 3.14
C VAL A 16 -3.22 -9.25 3.42
N LEU A 17 -3.28 -10.36 2.69
CA LEU A 17 -4.29 -11.41 2.93
C LEU A 17 -4.10 -12.08 4.29
N PHE A 18 -2.85 -12.33 4.70
CA PHE A 18 -2.56 -12.91 6.02
C PHE A 18 -3.08 -12.00 7.12
N VAL A 19 -2.77 -10.70 7.10
CA VAL A 19 -3.26 -9.74 8.10
C VAL A 19 -4.78 -9.58 8.02
N TYR A 20 -5.34 -9.53 6.82
CA TYR A 20 -6.78 -9.37 6.61
C TYR A 20 -7.59 -10.53 7.22
N TYR A 21 -7.14 -11.78 7.00
CA TYR A 21 -7.83 -12.98 7.48
C TYR A 21 -7.48 -13.35 8.92
N PHE A 22 -6.20 -13.33 9.31
CA PHE A 22 -5.79 -13.79 10.65
C PHE A 22 -5.96 -12.71 11.73
N LEU A 23 -5.57 -11.47 11.45
CA LEU A 23 -5.54 -10.40 12.46
C LEU A 23 -6.86 -9.64 12.53
N LEU A 24 -7.53 -9.44 11.39
CA LEU A 24 -8.69 -8.56 11.30
C LEU A 24 -10.03 -9.28 11.09
N GLY A 25 -10.05 -10.62 11.15
CA GLY A 25 -11.25 -11.45 10.93
C GLY A 25 -12.44 -11.17 11.86
N LYS A 26 -12.24 -10.45 12.98
CA LYS A 26 -13.32 -10.11 13.93
C LYS A 26 -14.02 -8.78 13.68
N SER A 27 -13.44 -7.84 12.91
CA SER A 27 -14.02 -6.49 12.78
C SER A 27 -13.90 -5.93 11.35
N ARG A 28 -15.07 -5.81 10.70
CA ARG A 28 -15.19 -5.30 9.33
C ARG A 28 -14.68 -3.86 9.16
N ASN A 29 -14.82 -3.02 10.19
CA ASN A 29 -14.31 -1.64 10.12
C ASN A 29 -12.78 -1.60 10.09
N LEU A 30 -12.11 -2.44 10.89
CA LEU A 30 -10.65 -2.52 10.86
C LEU A 30 -10.16 -3.06 9.52
N GLN A 31 -10.87 -4.03 8.92
CA GLN A 31 -10.55 -4.56 7.59
C GLN A 31 -10.54 -3.47 6.51
N ASN A 32 -11.54 -2.60 6.50
CA ASN A 32 -11.61 -1.53 5.52
C ASN A 32 -10.50 -0.49 5.73
N ILE A 33 -10.20 -0.13 6.99
CA ILE A 33 -9.11 0.81 7.32
C ILE A 33 -7.76 0.20 6.91
N PHE A 34 -7.54 -1.09 7.18
CA PHE A 34 -6.31 -1.77 6.82
C PHE A 34 -6.13 -1.88 5.31
N LEU A 35 -7.17 -2.27 4.57
CA LEU A 35 -7.10 -2.30 3.10
C LEU A 35 -6.82 -0.92 2.50
N PHE A 36 -7.37 0.14 3.10
CA PHE A 36 -7.09 1.52 2.71
C PHE A 36 -5.63 1.93 2.96
N ILE A 37 -5.08 1.59 4.13
CA ILE A 37 -3.67 1.87 4.43
C ILE A 37 -2.74 1.02 3.55
N ALA A 38 -3.06 -0.25 3.36
CA ALA A 38 -2.28 -1.18 2.54
C ALA A 38 -2.23 -0.72 1.07
N SER A 39 -3.32 -0.22 0.51
CA SER A 39 -3.34 0.30 -0.86
C SER A 39 -2.49 1.57 -1.00
N LEU A 40 -2.52 2.48 -0.02
CA LEU A 40 -1.63 3.64 0.06
C LEU A 40 -0.15 3.22 0.16
N PHE A 41 0.15 2.25 1.02
CA PHE A 41 1.51 1.72 1.18
C PHE A 41 2.01 1.07 -0.11
N PHE A 42 1.18 0.27 -0.78
CA PHE A 42 1.53 -0.35 -2.05
C PHE A 42 1.86 0.69 -3.12
N TYR A 43 1.05 1.75 -3.18
CA TYR A 43 1.30 2.86 -4.09
C TYR A 43 2.64 3.55 -3.81
N ALA A 44 3.02 3.67 -2.53
CA ALA A 44 4.30 4.23 -2.11
C ALA A 44 5.49 3.24 -2.23
N TRP A 45 5.25 1.93 -2.32
CA TRP A 45 6.28 0.89 -2.13
C TRP A 45 7.26 0.75 -3.30
N GLY A 46 6.81 0.85 -4.55
CA GLY A 46 7.70 0.56 -5.69
C GLY A 46 8.65 1.71 -6.07
N GLU A 47 8.36 2.95 -5.66
CA GLU A 47 9.20 4.13 -5.96
C GLU A 47 9.06 5.21 -4.84
N PRO A 48 9.42 4.92 -3.57
CA PRO A 48 9.20 5.84 -2.45
C PRO A 48 9.92 7.20 -2.62
N LYS A 49 11.03 7.22 -3.38
CA LYS A 49 11.74 8.46 -3.73
C LYS A 49 10.96 9.36 -4.69
N PHE A 50 10.25 8.80 -5.68
CA PHE A 50 9.49 9.61 -6.64
C PHE A 50 8.18 10.15 -6.06
N VAL A 51 7.55 9.43 -5.12
CA VAL A 51 6.37 9.93 -4.42
C VAL A 51 6.70 11.15 -3.54
N LEU A 52 7.86 11.11 -2.85
CA LEU A 52 8.38 12.27 -2.11
C LEU A 52 8.74 13.45 -3.04
N ILE A 53 9.35 13.18 -4.19
CA ILE A 53 9.66 14.22 -5.19
C ILE A 53 8.37 14.81 -5.78
N MET A 54 7.34 14.01 -6.02
CA MET A 54 6.04 14.48 -6.53
C MET A 54 5.32 15.35 -5.49
N LEU A 55 5.34 14.97 -4.21
CA LEU A 55 4.80 15.79 -3.12
C LEU A 55 5.56 17.11 -2.96
N LEU A 56 6.90 17.08 -3.03
CA LEU A 56 7.72 18.30 -3.03
C LEU A 56 7.44 19.18 -4.25
N SER A 57 7.26 18.59 -5.44
CA SER A 57 6.89 19.32 -6.65
C SER A 57 5.56 20.06 -6.46
N ILE A 58 4.55 19.41 -5.87
CA ILE A 58 3.23 20.01 -5.66
C ILE A 58 3.31 21.18 -4.66
N ILE A 59 4.17 21.09 -3.64
CA ILE A 59 4.36 22.15 -2.64
C ILE A 59 5.21 23.31 -3.20
N ILE A 60 6.20 23.03 -4.05
CA ILE A 60 7.13 24.05 -4.58
C ILE A 60 6.53 24.82 -5.75
N ILE A 61 5.71 24.16 -6.57
CA ILE A 61 5.10 24.76 -7.78
C ILE A 61 3.68 25.28 -7.51
N GLY A 62 3.03 24.82 -6.42
CA GLY A 62 1.70 25.24 -5.99
C GLY A 62 1.66 26.60 -5.30
#